data_AF-A0A6L2QBJ0-F1
#
_entry.id   AF-A0A6L2QBJ0-F1
#
_cell.length_a   1.000
_cell.length_b   1.000
_cell.length_c   1.000
_cell.angle_alpha   90.00
_cell.angle_beta   90.00
_cell.angle_gamma   90.00
#
_symmetry.space_group_name_H-M   'P 1'
#
loop_
_entity.id
_entity.type
_entity.pdbx_description
1 polymer ?
#
loop_
_entity_poly.entity_id
_entity_poly.type
_entity_poly.pdbx_seq_one_letter_code
_entity_poly.pdbx_strand_id
1 'polypeptide(L)'
;RCVGLKDVRAVVPAAILRGGTATLFCHFDLEGDTLYSVKWYKGRREFYRFTPKEDPAKKIFPIVGLEVEQGKSNATQLTLRHLQLSLSGRYSCEVSADAPSFHTALVSGDMDIVETPRGRPVISGIRHRYRINETLHGNCSSPWSKPAAKLNWFINDNP
;
A
#
# COMPACT_ATOMS: atom_id res chain seq x y z
N ARG A 1 1.00 10.71 37.35
CA ARG A 1 0.73 10.58 35.91
C ARG A 1 1.33 9.27 35.47
N CYS A 2 0.58 8.40 34.80
CA CYS A 2 1.17 7.21 34.18
C CYS A 2 1.96 7.66 32.95
N VAL A 3 3.19 7.18 32.81
CA VAL A 3 4.04 7.36 31.63
C VAL A 3 3.93 6.07 30.82
N GLY A 4 3.75 6.17 29.51
CA GLY A 4 3.72 4.98 28.66
C GLY A 4 3.20 5.24 27.25
N LEU A 5 3.57 4.32 26.36
CA LEU A 5 3.16 4.31 24.96
C LEU A 5 1.62 4.23 24.78
N LYS A 6 1.06 5.17 24.02
CA LYS A 6 -0.38 5.26 23.68
C LYS A 6 -0.61 5.69 22.23
N ASP A 7 -1.87 5.56 21.80
CA ASP A 7 -2.40 6.05 20.52
C ASP A 7 -1.55 5.64 19.29
N VAL A 8 -1.00 4.43 19.36
CA VAL A 8 -0.20 3.88 18.28
C VAL A 8 -1.13 3.54 17.11
N ARG A 9 -0.88 4.16 15.95
CA ARG A 9 -1.68 3.98 14.74
C ARG A 9 -0.79 4.02 13.50
N ALA A 10 -1.05 3.10 12.57
CA ALA A 10 -0.43 3.12 11.25
C ALA A 10 -1.41 3.71 10.22
N VAL A 11 -0.92 4.65 9.41
CA VAL A 11 -1.62 5.17 8.24
C VAL A 11 -0.94 4.60 7.02
N VAL A 12 -1.63 3.66 6.36
CA VAL A 12 -1.18 2.98 5.15
C VAL A 12 -2.12 3.37 4.01
N PRO A 13 -1.64 3.90 2.87
CA PRO A 13 -2.49 4.20 1.73
C PRO A 13 -3.20 2.94 1.24
N ALA A 14 -4.51 3.02 1.05
CA ALA A 14 -5.31 1.87 0.62
C ALA A 14 -4.91 1.37 -0.78
N ALA A 15 -4.58 2.30 -1.70
CA ALA A 15 -4.20 1.94 -3.06
C ALA A 15 -3.14 2.89 -3.65
N ILE A 16 -2.20 2.32 -4.42
CA ILE A 16 -1.13 3.05 -5.13
C ILE A 16 -0.94 2.48 -6.54
N LEU A 17 -0.69 3.33 -7.53
CA LEU A 17 -0.39 2.87 -8.90
C LEU A 17 0.98 2.18 -8.97
N ARG A 18 1.10 1.15 -9.80
CA ARG A 18 2.38 0.49 -10.10
C ARG A 18 3.44 1.50 -10.53
N GLY A 19 4.64 1.39 -9.97
CA GLY A 19 5.76 2.31 -10.15
C GLY A 19 5.68 3.56 -9.28
N GLY A 20 4.57 3.76 -8.56
CA GLY A 20 4.35 4.92 -7.69
C GLY A 20 5.20 4.92 -6.41
N THR A 21 5.01 5.98 -5.63
CA THR A 21 5.62 6.18 -4.31
C THR A 21 4.51 6.15 -3.26
N ALA A 22 4.75 5.47 -2.13
CA ALA A 22 3.86 5.48 -0.98
C ALA A 22 4.57 6.03 0.24
N THR A 23 3.87 6.86 1.01
CA THR A 23 4.34 7.29 2.33
C THR A 23 3.42 6.70 3.40
N LEU A 24 4.01 5.94 4.29
CA LEU A 24 3.39 5.28 5.42
C LEU A 24 3.69 6.11 6.67
N PHE A 25 2.69 6.29 7.55
CA PHE A 25 2.90 6.98 8.82
C PHE A 25 2.66 6.04 9.99
N CYS A 26 3.46 6.20 11.03
CA CYS A 26 3.26 5.57 12.32
C CYS A 26 3.22 6.66 13.37
N HIS A 27 2.01 6.95 13.85
CA HIS A 27 1.81 7.91 14.93
C HIS A 27 1.77 7.14 16.25
N PHE A 28 2.34 7.74 17.28
CA PHE A 28 2.36 7.21 18.63
C PHE A 28 2.58 8.38 19.60
N ASP A 29 2.09 8.25 20.83
CA ASP A 29 2.37 9.15 21.94
C ASP A 29 3.16 8.37 23.00
N LEU A 30 4.26 8.94 23.50
CA LEU A 30 5.09 8.33 24.54
C LEU A 30 4.70 8.80 25.94
N GLU A 31 3.88 9.86 26.09
CA GLU A 31 3.48 10.44 27.38
C GLU A 31 4.65 10.70 28.38
N GLY A 32 5.85 10.96 27.85
CA GLY A 32 7.07 11.17 28.64
C GLY A 32 8.03 9.98 28.71
N ASP A 33 7.70 8.86 28.07
CA ASP A 33 8.59 7.71 27.90
C ASP A 33 9.66 7.99 26.83
N THR A 34 10.66 7.12 26.75
CA THR A 34 11.72 7.21 25.73
C THR A 34 11.51 6.16 24.65
N LEU A 35 11.67 6.57 23.38
CA LEU A 35 11.56 5.64 22.27
C LEU A 35 12.77 4.69 22.24
N TYR A 36 12.51 3.39 22.27
CA TYR A 36 13.53 2.39 21.99
C TYR A 36 13.68 2.18 20.47
N SER A 37 12.60 1.82 19.77
CA SER A 37 12.65 1.62 18.32
C SER A 37 11.29 1.74 17.64
N VAL A 38 11.31 2.08 16.35
CA VAL A 38 10.19 1.89 15.43
C VAL A 38 10.60 0.95 14.32
N LYS A 39 9.81 -0.09 14.05
CA LYS A 39 10.08 -1.07 12.99
C LYS A 39 8.90 -1.17 12.04
N TRP A 40 9.20 -1.36 10.76
CA TRP A 40 8.21 -1.65 9.74
C TRP A 40 8.40 -3.05 9.16
N TYR A 41 7.27 -3.75 9.02
CA TYR A 41 7.18 -5.11 8.53
C TYR A 41 6.30 -5.17 7.29
N LYS A 42 6.73 -5.95 6.29
CA LYS A 42 5.89 -6.41 5.18
C LYS A 42 5.54 -7.87 5.42
N GLY A 43 4.28 -8.14 5.78
CA GLY A 43 3.89 -9.44 6.35
C GLY A 43 4.65 -9.71 7.65
N ARG A 44 5.58 -10.67 7.63
CA ARG A 44 6.43 -11.03 8.79
C ARG A 44 7.89 -10.58 8.66
N ARG A 45 8.26 -9.94 7.54
CA ARG A 45 9.65 -9.56 7.26
C ARG A 45 9.85 -8.10 7.63
N GLU A 46 10.73 -7.87 8.59
CA GLU A 46 11.25 -6.53 8.88
C GLU A 46 11.97 -6.01 7.64
N PHE A 47 11.74 -4.74 7.30
CA PHE A 47 12.42 -4.10 6.17
C PHE A 47 12.95 -2.70 6.49
N TYR A 48 12.50 -2.10 7.60
CA TYR A 48 13.02 -0.83 8.08
C TYR A 48 12.96 -0.77 9.60
N ARG A 49 13.98 -0.19 10.22
CA ARG A 49 14.06 0.08 11.64
C ARG A 49 14.68 1.45 11.91
N PHE A 50 14.11 2.16 12.86
CA PHE A 50 14.64 3.38 13.44
C PHE A 50 14.93 3.17 14.94
N THR A 51 16.19 3.33 15.34
CA THR A 51 16.64 3.23 16.73
C THR A 51 17.39 4.53 17.10
N PRO A 52 16.79 5.46 17.87
CA PRO A 52 17.40 6.77 18.13
C PRO A 52 18.78 6.72 18.77
N LYS A 53 19.05 5.68 19.58
CA LYS A 53 20.29 5.51 20.35
C LYS A 53 21.40 4.79 19.58
N GLU A 54 21.17 4.36 18.34
CA GLU A 54 22.17 3.71 17.49
C GLU A 54 22.75 4.69 16.46
N ASP A 55 23.99 4.43 16.03
CA ASP A 55 24.61 5.10 14.88
C ASP A 55 25.02 4.06 13.83
N PRO A 56 24.42 4.05 12.62
CA PRO A 56 23.34 4.92 12.18
C PRO A 56 21.99 4.54 12.81
N ALA A 57 21.16 5.56 13.09
CA ALA A 57 19.83 5.36 13.67
C ALA A 57 18.84 4.65 12.73
N LYS A 58 19.09 4.66 11.41
CA LYS A 58 18.25 4.03 10.39
C LYS A 58 18.90 2.76 9.89
N LYS A 59 18.16 1.65 9.88
CA LYS A 59 18.59 0.37 9.31
C LYS A 59 17.54 -0.12 8.31
N ILE A 60 17.98 -0.57 7.14
CA ILE A 60 17.13 -1.16 6.10
C ILE A 60 17.49 -2.63 5.96
N PHE A 61 16.46 -3.47 5.89
CA PHE A 61 16.60 -4.88 5.60
C PHE A 61 15.96 -5.16 4.23
N PRO A 62 16.74 -5.64 3.25
CA PRO A 62 16.27 -5.73 1.88
C PRO A 62 15.15 -6.77 1.72
N ILE A 63 14.08 -6.35 1.07
CA ILE A 63 13.05 -7.22 0.47
C ILE A 63 13.13 -7.03 -1.04
N VAL A 64 13.13 -8.13 -1.78
CA VAL A 64 13.24 -8.10 -3.25
C VAL A 64 12.13 -7.21 -3.84
N GLY A 65 12.55 -6.21 -4.62
CA GLY A 65 11.66 -5.28 -5.31
C GLY A 65 11.08 -4.15 -4.44
N LEU A 66 11.38 -4.09 -3.14
CA LEU A 66 10.96 -3.02 -2.24
C LEU A 66 12.12 -2.04 -1.98
N GLU A 67 11.90 -0.77 -2.29
CA GLU A 67 12.91 0.28 -2.15
C GLU A 67 12.46 1.32 -1.10
N VAL A 68 13.31 1.57 -0.10
CA VAL A 68 13.07 2.58 0.95
C VAL A 68 13.83 3.85 0.62
N GLU A 69 13.12 4.98 0.59
CA GLU A 69 13.72 6.31 0.47
C GLU A 69 14.19 6.81 1.85
N GLN A 70 15.47 6.63 2.14
CA GLN A 70 16.06 6.97 3.44
C GLN A 70 15.97 8.46 3.80
N GLY A 71 16.10 9.35 2.80
CA GLY A 71 16.07 10.80 3.01
C GLY A 71 14.69 11.30 3.44
N LYS A 72 13.63 10.56 3.11
CA LYS A 72 12.23 10.87 3.46
C LYS A 72 11.64 9.89 4.47
N SER A 73 12.49 9.20 5.23
CA SER A 73 12.08 8.23 6.24
C SER A 73 12.75 8.49 7.59
N ASN A 74 11.98 8.36 8.68
CA ASN A 74 12.37 8.59 10.08
C ASN A 74 11.49 7.73 11.01
N ALA A 75 11.47 8.04 12.31
CA ALA A 75 10.67 7.32 13.31
C ALA A 75 9.17 7.24 12.98
N THR A 76 8.58 8.31 12.42
CA THR A 76 7.13 8.44 12.24
C THR A 76 6.68 8.28 10.79
N GLN A 77 7.60 8.41 9.83
CA GLN A 77 7.31 8.43 8.41
C GLN A 77 8.24 7.48 7.66
N LEU A 78 7.69 6.68 6.75
CA LEU A 78 8.44 5.77 5.89
C LEU A 78 8.00 5.95 4.44
N THR A 79 8.93 6.24 3.55
CA THR A 79 8.63 6.42 2.12
C THR A 79 9.19 5.26 1.30
N LEU A 80 8.33 4.64 0.49
CA LEU A 80 8.65 3.57 -0.44
C LEU A 80 8.56 4.06 -1.89
N ARG A 81 9.47 3.65 -2.77
CA ARG A 81 9.49 4.03 -4.19
C ARG A 81 9.39 2.81 -5.12
N HIS A 82 9.06 3.08 -6.38
CA HIS A 82 9.03 2.10 -7.48
C HIS A 82 8.18 0.84 -7.20
N LEU A 83 7.03 1.04 -6.56
CA LEU A 83 6.20 -0.04 -6.03
C LEU A 83 5.68 -0.99 -7.12
N GLN A 84 5.93 -2.29 -6.93
CA GLN A 84 5.48 -3.35 -7.85
C GLN A 84 4.23 -4.07 -7.32
N LEU A 85 3.45 -4.67 -8.21
CA LEU A 85 2.18 -5.36 -7.87
C LEU A 85 2.33 -6.51 -6.87
N SER A 86 3.54 -7.06 -6.72
CA SER A 86 3.86 -8.11 -5.74
C SER A 86 3.98 -7.58 -4.31
N LEU A 87 4.13 -6.27 -4.15
CA LEU A 87 4.25 -5.62 -2.85
C LEU A 87 2.90 -5.29 -2.21
N SER A 88 1.76 -5.62 -2.84
CA SER A 88 0.45 -5.49 -2.20
C SER A 88 0.36 -6.34 -0.92
N GLY A 89 -0.48 -5.92 0.03
CA GLY A 89 -0.81 -6.63 1.26
C GLY A 89 -0.44 -5.85 2.52
N ARG A 90 -0.29 -6.58 3.63
CA ARG A 90 -0.19 -5.99 4.97
C ARG A 90 1.16 -5.37 5.29
N TYR A 91 1.14 -4.11 5.72
CA TYR A 91 2.26 -3.38 6.31
C TYR A 91 1.99 -3.15 7.80
N SER A 92 2.97 -3.43 8.65
CA SER A 92 2.82 -3.30 10.10
C SER A 92 3.89 -2.38 10.67
N CYS A 93 3.49 -1.47 11.57
CA CYS A 93 4.40 -0.67 12.38
C CYS A 93 4.44 -1.23 13.80
N GLU A 94 5.63 -1.50 14.30
CA GLU A 94 5.90 -1.81 15.71
C GLU A 94 6.59 -0.63 16.36
N VAL A 95 6.07 -0.15 17.48
CA VAL A 95 6.68 0.90 18.30
C VAL A 95 6.99 0.30 19.67
N SER A 96 8.24 0.44 20.10
CA SER A 96 8.69 0.01 21.42
C SER A 96 9.26 1.19 22.20
N ALA A 97 8.79 1.37 23.42
CA ALA A 97 9.37 2.25 24.42
C ALA A 97 10.55 1.55 25.14
N ASP A 98 11.44 2.34 25.73
CA ASP A 98 12.61 1.86 26.47
C ASP A 98 12.26 1.55 27.94
N ALA A 99 13.28 1.20 28.72
CA ALA A 99 13.17 1.12 30.16
C ALA A 99 12.58 2.44 30.74
N PRO A 100 11.66 2.36 31.73
CA PRO A 100 11.28 1.15 32.46
C PRO A 100 10.03 0.44 31.94
N SER A 101 9.25 1.03 31.02
CA SER A 101 7.94 0.47 30.64
C SER A 101 8.07 -0.73 29.70
N PHE A 102 9.06 -0.69 28.80
CA PHE A 102 9.24 -1.65 27.72
C PHE A 102 7.97 -1.90 26.88
N HIS A 103 7.02 -0.95 26.89
CA HIS A 103 5.75 -1.09 26.20
C HIS A 103 6.00 -1.23 24.70
N THR A 104 5.35 -2.21 24.08
CA THR A 104 5.43 -2.44 22.64
C THR A 104 4.03 -2.56 22.06
N ALA A 105 3.78 -1.87 20.96
CA ALA A 105 2.53 -1.92 20.23
C ALA A 105 2.79 -2.22 18.75
N LEU A 106 1.97 -3.10 18.17
CA LEU A 106 2.00 -3.46 16.77
C LEU A 106 0.66 -3.12 16.13
N VAL A 107 0.69 -2.29 15.09
CA VAL A 107 -0.49 -1.88 14.33
C VAL A 107 -0.25 -2.09 12.84
N SER A 108 -1.31 -2.29 12.08
CA SER A 108 -1.21 -2.70 10.68
C SER A 108 -2.19 -1.94 9.78
N GLY A 109 -1.86 -1.87 8.50
CA GLY A 109 -2.76 -1.47 7.43
C GLY A 109 -2.41 -2.21 6.13
N ASP A 110 -3.39 -2.34 5.25
CA ASP A 110 -3.23 -3.01 3.96
C ASP A 110 -3.09 -1.99 2.83
N MET A 111 -2.19 -2.27 1.90
CA MET A 111 -1.98 -1.46 0.69
C MET A 111 -2.11 -2.33 -0.55
N ASP A 112 -2.95 -1.90 -1.49
CA ASP A 112 -3.06 -2.50 -2.82
C ASP A 112 -2.29 -1.71 -3.86
N ILE A 113 -1.37 -2.37 -4.54
CA ILE A 113 -0.70 -1.79 -5.70
C ILE A 113 -1.47 -2.22 -6.95
N VAL A 114 -1.98 -1.24 -7.66
CA VAL A 114 -2.92 -1.41 -8.77
C VAL A 114 -2.32 -0.93 -10.09
N GLU A 115 -2.82 -1.46 -11.19
CA GLU A 115 -2.46 -1.03 -12.53
C GLU A 115 -3.74 -0.89 -13.35
N THR A 116 -3.93 0.30 -13.89
CA THR A 116 -5.11 0.65 -14.68
C THR A 116 -4.93 0.21 -16.13
N PRO A 117 -6.04 -0.11 -16.85
CA PRO A 117 -5.97 -0.40 -18.27
C PRO A 117 -5.35 0.76 -19.03
N ARG A 118 -4.35 0.48 -19.88
CA ARG A 118 -3.74 1.47 -20.76
C ARG A 118 -4.59 1.69 -22.00
N GLY A 119 -5.75 2.31 -21.82
CA GLY A 119 -6.66 2.66 -22.91
C GLY A 119 -8.11 2.27 -22.63
N ARG A 120 -8.96 2.57 -23.61
CA ARG A 120 -10.39 2.27 -23.58
C ARG A 120 -10.64 0.82 -23.95
N PRO A 121 -11.74 0.21 -23.47
CA PRO A 121 -12.15 -1.09 -23.96
C PRO A 121 -12.51 -1.02 -25.44
N VAL A 122 -12.31 -2.13 -26.15
CA VAL A 122 -12.57 -2.27 -27.58
C VAL A 122 -13.73 -3.23 -27.77
N ILE A 123 -14.71 -2.81 -28.56
CA ILE A 123 -15.84 -3.65 -28.96
C ILE A 123 -15.51 -4.30 -30.30
N SER A 124 -15.71 -5.61 -30.38
CA SER A 124 -15.46 -6.46 -31.54
C SER A 124 -16.64 -7.40 -31.79
N GLY A 125 -16.73 -7.99 -32.98
CA GLY A 125 -17.81 -8.93 -33.35
C GLY A 125 -19.11 -8.30 -33.86
N ILE A 126 -19.30 -7.00 -33.66
CA ILE A 126 -20.47 -6.26 -34.16
C ILE A 126 -20.32 -5.98 -35.66
N ARG A 127 -21.37 -6.28 -36.43
CA ARG A 127 -21.46 -6.01 -37.87
C ARG A 127 -22.12 -4.66 -38.13
N HIS A 128 -21.82 -4.05 -39.28
CA HIS A 128 -22.45 -2.79 -39.69
C HIS A 128 -23.96 -2.90 -39.98
N ARG A 129 -24.46 -4.11 -40.25
CA ARG A 129 -25.86 -4.36 -40.61
C ARG A 129 -26.30 -5.71 -40.07
N TYR A 130 -27.56 -5.75 -39.63
CA TYR A 130 -28.25 -6.95 -39.14
C TYR A 130 -29.64 -7.01 -39.78
N ARG A 131 -30.16 -8.23 -39.95
CA ARG A 131 -31.56 -8.42 -40.31
C ARG A 131 -32.45 -8.28 -39.07
N ILE A 132 -33.71 -7.94 -39.30
CA ILE A 132 -34.72 -7.96 -38.23
C ILE A 132 -34.78 -9.39 -37.67
N ASN A 133 -34.81 -9.49 -36.34
CA ASN A 133 -34.74 -10.75 -35.56
C ASN A 133 -33.38 -11.48 -35.61
N GLU A 134 -32.32 -10.87 -36.14
CA GLU A 134 -30.96 -11.41 -36.02
C GLU A 134 -30.35 -11.04 -34.67
N THR A 135 -29.75 -12.01 -33.98
CA THR A 135 -29.06 -11.79 -32.71
C THR A 135 -27.72 -11.09 -32.94
N LEU A 136 -27.52 -9.95 -32.28
CA LEU A 136 -26.23 -9.27 -32.24
C LEU A 136 -25.31 -9.94 -31.21
N HIS A 137 -24.09 -10.28 -31.63
CA HIS A 137 -23.05 -10.81 -30.75
C HIS A 137 -21.85 -9.88 -30.76
N GLY A 138 -21.59 -9.22 -29.63
CA GLY A 138 -20.47 -8.30 -29.43
C GLY A 138 -19.58 -8.76 -28.28
N ASN A 139 -18.28 -8.52 -28.41
CA ASN A 139 -17.29 -8.77 -27.36
C ASN A 139 -16.60 -7.45 -27.00
N CYS A 140 -16.66 -7.06 -25.73
CA CYS A 140 -16.03 -5.88 -25.18
C CYS A 140 -14.85 -6.33 -24.33
N SER A 141 -13.65 -5.93 -24.72
CA SER A 141 -12.41 -6.31 -24.06
C SER A 141 -11.65 -5.08 -23.60
N SER A 142 -11.24 -5.04 -22.33
CA SER A 142 -10.30 -4.03 -21.82
C SER A 142 -8.85 -4.49 -21.96
N PRO A 143 -7.90 -3.54 -22.10
CA PRO A 143 -6.49 -3.82 -21.82
C PRO A 143 -6.29 -4.39 -20.41
N TRP A 144 -5.13 -5.04 -20.22
CA TRP A 144 -4.74 -5.65 -18.95
C TRP A 144 -4.77 -4.64 -17.79
N SER A 145 -5.25 -5.08 -16.63
CA SER A 145 -5.34 -4.29 -15.40
C SER A 145 -5.32 -5.19 -14.16
N LYS A 146 -4.95 -4.60 -13.02
CA LYS A 146 -5.05 -5.23 -11.70
C LYS A 146 -5.59 -4.20 -10.70
N PRO A 147 -6.76 -4.45 -10.05
CA PRO A 147 -7.65 -5.58 -10.27
C PRO A 147 -8.25 -5.58 -11.69
N ALA A 148 -8.88 -6.69 -12.09
CA ALA A 148 -9.53 -6.80 -13.38
C ALA A 148 -10.59 -5.69 -13.56
N ALA A 149 -10.57 -5.03 -14.71
CA ALA A 149 -11.53 -3.99 -15.03
C ALA A 149 -12.97 -4.54 -15.04
N LYS A 150 -13.91 -3.75 -14.54
CA LYS A 150 -15.34 -4.03 -14.65
C LYS A 150 -15.86 -3.43 -15.96
N LEU A 151 -16.40 -4.27 -16.83
CA LEU A 151 -16.98 -3.88 -18.11
C LEU A 151 -18.50 -3.95 -18.04
N ASN A 152 -19.15 -2.84 -18.37
CA ASN A 152 -20.60 -2.74 -18.45
C ASN A 152 -20.98 -2.40 -19.90
N TRP A 153 -22.07 -2.97 -20.39
CA TRP A 153 -22.66 -2.67 -21.69
C TRP A 153 -23.86 -1.76 -21.51
N PHE A 154 -24.08 -0.89 -22.50
CA PHE A 154 -25.26 -0.05 -22.60
C PHE A 154 -25.68 0.04 -24.06
N ILE A 155 -26.99 -0.03 -24.32
CA ILE A 155 -27.60 0.18 -25.64
C ILE A 155 -28.58 1.34 -25.52
N ASN A 156 -28.29 2.45 -26.19
CA ASN A 156 -29.07 3.69 -26.09
C ASN A 156 -29.29 4.10 -24.62
N ASP A 157 -28.19 4.13 -23.85
CA ASP A 157 -28.16 4.47 -22.41
C ASP A 157 -28.91 3.51 -21.48
N ASN A 158 -29.44 2.39 -22.00
CA ASN A 158 -30.04 1.34 -21.18
C ASN A 158 -29.03 0.21 -20.94
N PRO A 159 -28.83 -0.23 -19.68
CA PRO A 159 -27.93 -1.34 -19.35
C PRO A 159 -28.39 -2.68 -19.94
#